data_AF-A0AAV1A366-F1
#
_entry.id   AF-A0AAV1A366-F1
#
_cell.length_a   1.000
_cell.length_b   1.000
_cell.length_c   1.000
_cell.angle_alpha   90.00
_cell.angle_beta   90.00
_cell.angle_gamma   90.00
#
_symmetry.space_group_name_H-M   'P 1'
#
loop_
_entity.id
_entity.type
_entity.pdbx_description
1 polymer ?
#
loop_
_entity_poly.entity_id
_entity_poly.type
_entity_poly.pdbx_seq_one_letter_code
_entity_poly.pdbx_strand_id
1 'polypeptide(L)'
;MTKFTRCMLPLFCITILASAQSATPLSWRSKYGWTAFCGPVGPLGPDCCGRCLKVTNTKSGDEEIVRIIDQYHNEGLDLEVSVFRRLDSDGNGDAQGHLIINYDFVDCED
;
A
#
# COMPACT_ATOMS: atom_id res chain seq x y z
N MET A 1 -11.88 9.87 -22.03
CA MET A 1 -11.03 8.71 -22.37
C MET A 1 -10.87 7.87 -21.12
N THR A 2 -11.70 6.86 -20.97
CA THR A 2 -11.76 6.00 -19.79
C THR A 2 -10.56 5.06 -19.85
N LYS A 3 -9.53 5.33 -19.04
CA LYS A 3 -8.38 4.44 -18.90
C LYS A 3 -8.87 3.20 -18.14
N PHE A 4 -9.19 2.14 -18.90
CA PHE A 4 -9.35 0.79 -18.37
C PHE A 4 -7.95 0.28 -17.98
N THR A 5 -7.33 0.87 -16.96
CA THR A 5 -6.05 0.37 -16.43
C THR A 5 -6.39 -0.75 -15.46
N ARG A 6 -6.68 -1.92 -16.04
CA ARG A 6 -6.90 -3.14 -15.28
C ARG A 6 -5.61 -3.39 -14.49
N CYS A 7 -5.69 -3.49 -13.16
CA CYS A 7 -4.61 -3.98 -12.29
C CYS A 7 -4.35 -5.45 -12.62
N MET A 8 -3.78 -5.70 -13.80
CA MET A 8 -3.53 -7.02 -14.36
C MET A 8 -2.12 -7.44 -14.00
N LEU A 9 -1.97 -8.00 -12.80
CA LEU A 9 -1.35 -9.30 -12.50
C LEU A 9 -0.95 -9.32 -11.02
N PRO A 10 -1.37 -10.35 -10.26
CA PRO A 10 -1.43 -10.31 -8.80
C PRO A 10 -0.10 -10.58 -8.07
N LEU A 11 1.08 -10.35 -8.69
CA LEU A 11 2.35 -10.76 -8.07
C LEU A 11 3.61 -10.05 -8.60
N PHE A 12 3.46 -8.91 -9.30
CA PHE A 12 4.63 -8.29 -9.93
C PHE A 12 5.62 -7.70 -8.92
N CYS A 13 5.15 -7.03 -7.87
CA CYS A 13 6.09 -6.40 -6.94
C CYS A 13 6.81 -7.43 -6.08
N ILE A 14 6.13 -8.47 -5.58
CA ILE A 14 6.80 -9.51 -4.79
C ILE A 14 7.88 -10.19 -5.62
N THR A 15 7.67 -10.48 -6.91
CA THR A 15 8.70 -11.12 -7.74
C THR A 15 9.88 -10.19 -8.06
N ILE A 16 9.62 -8.92 -8.36
CA ILE A 16 10.65 -7.90 -8.59
C ILE A 16 11.44 -7.66 -7.29
N LEU A 17 10.74 -7.44 -6.17
CA LEU A 17 11.35 -7.24 -4.86
C LEU A 17 12.03 -8.51 -4.36
N ALA A 18 11.52 -9.71 -4.66
CA ALA A 18 12.15 -11.00 -4.36
C ALA A 18 13.51 -11.15 -5.05
N SER A 19 13.61 -10.75 -6.32
CA SER A 19 14.90 -10.71 -7.03
C SER A 19 15.89 -9.71 -6.40
N ALA A 20 15.38 -8.71 -5.69
CA ALA A 20 16.14 -7.77 -4.87
C ALA A 20 16.19 -8.13 -3.36
N GLN A 21 15.55 -9.22 -2.90
CA GLN A 21 15.33 -9.48 -1.47
C GLN A 21 16.57 -10.05 -0.78
N SER A 22 17.45 -10.71 -1.55
CA SER A 22 18.81 -11.00 -1.11
C SER A 22 19.70 -9.75 -1.06
N ALA A 23 19.31 -8.65 -1.73
CA ALA A 23 20.05 -7.40 -1.80
C ALA A 23 19.53 -6.31 -0.84
N THR A 24 18.27 -6.36 -0.39
CA THR A 24 17.69 -5.35 0.51
C THR A 24 17.87 -5.75 1.99
N PRO A 25 18.45 -4.87 2.84
CA PRO A 25 18.66 -5.17 4.25
C PRO A 25 17.34 -5.28 5.00
N LEU A 26 17.33 -6.02 6.12
CA LEU A 26 16.13 -6.17 6.96
C LEU A 26 15.58 -4.81 7.40
N SER A 27 16.46 -3.86 7.73
CA SER A 27 16.10 -2.51 8.14
C SER A 27 15.22 -1.79 7.11
N TRP A 28 15.49 -1.98 5.82
CA TRP A 28 14.68 -1.41 4.74
C TRP A 28 13.30 -2.05 4.65
N ARG A 29 13.25 -3.40 4.72
CA ARG A 29 12.00 -4.17 4.59
C ARG A 29 11.03 -3.92 5.74
N SER A 30 11.57 -3.73 6.94
CA SER A 30 10.79 -3.53 8.17
C SER A 30 10.59 -2.06 8.53
N LYS A 31 11.07 -1.11 7.70
CA LYS A 31 10.97 0.32 7.99
C LYS A 31 9.52 0.81 8.07
N TYR A 32 8.69 0.31 7.15
CA TYR A 32 7.28 0.68 7.02
C TYR A 32 6.40 -0.57 6.95
N GLY A 33 5.14 -0.42 7.36
CA GLY A 33 4.13 -1.44 7.15
C GLY A 33 3.85 -1.67 5.67
N TRP A 34 3.26 -2.80 5.34
CA TRP A 34 3.11 -3.24 3.95
C TRP A 34 1.72 -3.01 3.40
N THR A 35 1.64 -2.78 2.09
CA THR A 35 0.37 -2.71 1.37
C THR A 35 0.48 -3.26 -0.06
N ALA A 36 -0.63 -3.78 -0.58
CA ALA A 36 -0.84 -3.91 -2.02
C ALA A 36 -1.58 -2.67 -2.56
N PHE A 37 -1.21 -2.21 -3.75
CA PHE A 37 -1.77 -0.99 -4.34
C PHE A 37 -2.43 -1.23 -5.69
N CYS A 38 -3.67 -0.78 -5.83
CA CYS A 38 -4.42 -0.66 -7.08
C CYS A 38 -5.32 0.59 -7.00
N GLY A 39 -4.72 1.72 -6.64
CA GLY A 39 -5.43 2.99 -6.51
C GLY A 39 -5.81 3.58 -7.88
N PRO A 40 -6.86 4.42 -7.93
CA PRO A 40 -7.30 5.06 -9.18
C PRO A 40 -6.31 6.09 -9.74
N VAL A 41 -5.37 6.58 -8.92
CA VAL A 41 -4.41 7.63 -9.28
C VAL A 41 -3.01 7.23 -8.83
N GLY A 42 -2.04 7.19 -9.76
CA GLY A 42 -0.64 6.87 -9.45
C GLY A 42 -0.02 5.92 -10.45
N PRO A 43 1.28 5.59 -10.29
CA PRO A 43 1.89 4.45 -10.98
C PRO A 43 1.15 3.17 -10.61
N LEU A 44 0.98 2.28 -11.59
CA LEU A 44 0.49 0.93 -11.41
C LEU A 44 1.50 -0.02 -12.04
N GLY A 45 1.38 -1.32 -11.80
CA GLY A 45 2.36 -2.26 -12.34
C GLY A 45 3.71 -2.18 -11.62
N PRO A 46 4.79 -2.63 -12.28
CA PRO A 46 6.15 -2.58 -11.76
C PRO A 46 6.58 -1.22 -11.19
N ASP A 47 6.02 -0.12 -11.70
CA ASP A 47 6.41 1.25 -11.36
C ASP A 47 5.96 1.71 -9.96
N CYS A 48 5.03 0.99 -9.32
CA CYS A 48 4.61 1.31 -7.94
C CYS A 48 5.42 0.54 -6.88
N CYS A 49 6.14 -0.51 -7.27
CA CYS A 49 6.81 -1.42 -6.34
C CYS A 49 7.89 -0.70 -5.52
N GLY A 50 7.87 -0.90 -4.21
CA GLY A 50 8.85 -0.31 -3.28
C GLY A 50 8.60 1.16 -2.93
N ARG A 51 7.66 1.85 -3.60
CA ARG A 51 7.29 3.24 -3.27
C ARG A 51 6.49 3.31 -1.98
N CYS A 52 6.47 4.49 -1.36
CA CYS A 52 5.76 4.73 -0.12
C CYS A 52 4.53 5.61 -0.32
N LEU A 53 3.50 5.31 0.47
CA LEU A 53 2.27 6.08 0.56
C LEU A 53 2.11 6.59 1.99
N LYS A 54 1.83 7.88 2.14
CA LYS A 54 1.20 8.39 3.35
C LYS A 54 -0.29 8.13 3.24
N VAL A 55 -0.82 7.29 4.12
CA VAL A 55 -2.23 6.90 4.16
C VAL A 55 -2.88 7.58 5.35
N THR A 56 -4.03 8.22 5.12
CA THR A 56 -4.77 8.94 6.15
C THR A 56 -6.21 8.41 6.22
N ASN A 57 -6.64 7.92 7.39
CA ASN A 57 -8.04 7.59 7.62
C ASN A 57 -8.88 8.86 7.60
N THR A 58 -9.83 8.95 6.66
CA THR A 58 -10.66 10.16 6.47
C THR A 58 -11.61 10.44 7.64
N LYS A 59 -11.90 9.42 8.46
CA LYS A 59 -12.82 9.52 9.60
C LYS A 59 -12.11 9.94 10.88
N SER A 60 -11.06 9.24 11.27
CA SER A 60 -10.33 9.49 12.53
C SER A 60 -9.19 10.50 12.37
N GLY A 61 -8.65 10.64 11.16
CA GLY A 61 -7.44 11.41 10.90
C GLY A 61 -6.14 10.67 11.21
N ASP A 62 -6.19 9.38 11.57
CA ASP A 62 -4.99 8.57 11.80
C ASP A 62 -4.16 8.45 10.52
N GLU A 63 -2.84 8.45 10.66
CA GLU A 63 -1.91 8.44 9.52
C GLU A 63 -0.82 7.39 9.69
N GLU A 64 -0.46 6.73 8.59
CA GLU A 64 0.65 5.78 8.51
C GLU A 64 1.41 5.95 7.19
N ILE A 65 2.72 5.71 7.22
CA ILE A 65 3.50 5.53 5.99
C ILE A 65 3.63 4.04 5.73
N VAL A 66 3.22 3.61 4.55
CA VAL A 66 3.27 2.22 4.10
C VAL A 66 4.09 2.07 2.84
N ARG A 67 4.68 0.90 2.65
CA ARG A 67 5.40 0.54 1.42
C ARG A 67 4.55 -0.39 0.56
N ILE A 68 4.49 -0.08 -0.72
CA ILE A 68 3.84 -0.91 -1.73
C ILE A 68 4.75 -2.11 -2.03
N ILE A 69 4.33 -3.30 -1.62
CA ILE A 69 5.06 -4.55 -1.84
C ILE A 69 4.36 -5.49 -2.80
N ASP A 70 3.10 -5.22 -3.12
CA ASP A 70 2.32 -6.00 -4.07
C ASP A 70 1.32 -5.14 -4.84
N GLN A 71 0.69 -5.75 -5.84
CA GLN A 71 -0.51 -5.23 -6.48
C GLN A 71 -1.61 -6.25 -6.34
N TYR A 72 -2.81 -5.76 -6.03
CA TYR A 72 -3.98 -6.59 -5.91
C TYR A 72 -5.03 -6.22 -6.95
N HIS A 73 -5.95 -7.14 -7.24
CA HIS A 73 -6.91 -6.97 -8.32
C HIS A 73 -8.14 -6.14 -7.90
N ASN A 74 -8.32 -5.88 -6.60
CA ASN A 74 -9.36 -5.00 -6.10
C ASN A 74 -8.86 -3.56 -6.06
N GLU A 75 -9.73 -2.61 -6.42
CA GLU A 75 -9.42 -1.18 -6.36
C GLU A 75 -9.08 -0.75 -4.93
N GLY A 76 -8.13 0.19 -4.79
CA GLY A 76 -7.72 0.75 -3.51
C GLY A 76 -6.41 0.17 -2.97
N LEU A 77 -6.36 -0.04 -1.65
CA LEU A 77 -5.21 -0.55 -0.93
C LEU A 77 -5.63 -1.79 -0.13
N ASP A 78 -4.79 -2.82 -0.15
CA ASP A 78 -4.87 -3.93 0.80
C ASP A 78 -3.76 -3.73 1.84
N LEU A 79 -4.14 -3.46 3.09
CA LEU A 79 -3.21 -3.10 4.15
C LEU A 79 -2.85 -4.33 4.97
N GLU A 80 -1.58 -4.45 5.35
CA GLU A 80 -1.21 -5.41 6.40
C GLU A 80 -2.05 -5.14 7.67
N VAL A 81 -2.52 -6.21 8.32
CA VAL A 81 -3.42 -6.12 9.48
C VAL A 81 -2.91 -5.21 10.60
N SER A 82 -1.59 -5.14 10.81
CA SER A 82 -1.02 -4.27 11.84
C SER A 82 -1.17 -2.79 11.48
N VAL A 83 -1.05 -2.44 10.20
CA VAL A 83 -1.27 -1.07 9.69
C VAL A 83 -2.74 -0.72 9.79
N PHE A 84 -3.62 -1.61 9.32
CA PHE A 84 -5.07 -1.40 9.37
C PHE A 84 -5.52 -1.04 10.78
N ARG A 85 -5.06 -1.79 11.79
CA ARG A 85 -5.38 -1.55 13.20
C ARG A 85 -4.85 -0.23 13.75
N ARG A 86 -3.70 0.26 13.25
CA ARG A 86 -3.17 1.58 13.67
C ARG A 86 -3.94 2.73 13.03
N LEU A 87 -4.47 2.53 11.82
CA LEU A 87 -5.34 3.48 11.14
C LEU A 87 -6.80 3.44 11.63
N ASP A 88 -7.21 2.38 12.33
CA ASP A 88 -8.57 2.18 12.83
C ASP A 88 -8.68 2.44 14.34
N SER A 89 -8.17 3.59 14.82
CA SER A 89 -8.17 3.88 16.26
C SER A 89 -9.57 4.00 16.87
N ASP A 90 -10.58 4.26 16.04
CA ASP A 90 -11.99 4.36 16.44
C ASP A 90 -12.78 3.04 16.28
N GLY A 91 -12.15 1.98 15.75
CA GLY A 91 -12.70 0.64 15.58
C GLY A 91 -13.82 0.51 14.52
N ASN A 92 -14.10 1.56 13.75
CA ASN A 92 -15.18 1.51 12.76
C ASN A 92 -14.79 0.75 11.51
N GLY A 93 -13.50 0.77 11.14
CA GLY A 93 -12.98 0.06 10.00
C GLY A 93 -13.20 -1.44 10.12
N ASP A 94 -12.84 -2.03 11.28
CA ASP A 94 -13.05 -3.44 11.57
C ASP A 94 -14.53 -3.81 11.55
N ALA A 95 -15.38 -2.97 12.16
CA ALA A 95 -16.83 -3.16 12.17
C ALA A 95 -17.46 -3.10 10.76
N GLN A 96 -16.89 -2.30 9.84
CA GLN A 96 -17.35 -2.13 8.46
C GLN A 96 -16.62 -3.05 7.47
N GLY A 97 -15.56 -3.73 7.91
CA GLY A 97 -14.67 -4.53 7.09
C GLY A 97 -13.75 -3.74 6.13
N HIS A 98 -13.72 -2.41 6.23
CA HIS A 98 -12.85 -1.56 5.40
C HIS A 98 -12.69 -0.14 5.98
N LEU A 99 -11.64 0.56 5.55
CA LEU A 99 -11.41 1.98 5.85
C LEU A 99 -11.64 2.85 4.61
N ILE A 100 -12.16 4.05 4.82
CA ILE A 100 -12.14 5.11 3.79
C ILE A 100 -10.92 5.98 4.05
N ILE A 101 -9.98 5.97 3.11
CA ILE A 101 -8.67 6.61 3.25
C ILE A 101 -8.40 7.61 2.12
N ASN A 102 -7.54 8.58 2.43
CA ASN A 102 -6.75 9.30 1.43
C ASN A 102 -5.35 8.70 1.37
N TYR A 103 -4.67 8.85 0.23
CA TYR A 103 -3.25 8.51 0.12
C TYR A 103 -2.49 9.52 -0.72
N ASP A 104 -1.23 9.74 -0.35
CA ASP A 104 -0.27 10.55 -1.08
C ASP A 104 1.02 9.76 -1.30
N PHE A 105 1.58 9.80 -2.50
CA PHE A 105 2.92 9.26 -2.74
C PHE A 105 3.96 10.15 -2.07
N VAL A 106 4.81 9.55 -1.23
CA VAL A 106 5.86 10.23 -0.48
C VAL A 106 7.22 9.58 -0.73
N ASP A 107 8.29 10.30 -0.41
CA ASP A 107 9.63 9.73 -0.34
C ASP A 107 9.69 8.72 0.82
N CYS A 108 10.32 7.57 0.59
CA CYS A 108 10.54 6.56 1.61
C CYS A 108 11.72 6.89 2.53
N GLU A 109 12.56 7.88 2.20
CA GLU A 109 13.76 8.27 2.97
C GLU A 109 14.72 7.08 3.22
N ASP A 110 14.83 6.16 2.25
CA ASP A 110 15.59 4.91 2.36
C ASP A 110 17.10 5.07 2.20
#